data_AF-A0A2A5HK48-F1
#
_entry.id   AF-A0A2A5HK48-F1
#
_cell.length_a   1.000
_cell.length_b   1.000
_cell.length_c   1.000
_cell.angle_alpha   90.00
_cell.angle_beta   90.00
_cell.angle_gamma   90.00
#
_symmetry.space_group_name_H-M   'P 1'
#
loop_
_entity.id
_entity.type
_entity.pdbx_description
1 polymer ?
#
loop_
_entity_poly.entity_id
_entity_poly.type
_entity_poly.pdbx_seq_one_letter_code
_entity_poly.pdbx_strand_id
1 'polypeptide(L)'
;MPTKYGRFHELKTKALEYLQDKWPTEEELTYAVNEIAYINQNDVSEHTWEDIQVILNKCKTHKAIGDEGVFRASINKMTEKEKIDLKQTITFL
;
A
#
# COMPACT_ATOMS: atom_id res chain seq x y z
N MET A 1 25.87 0.40 -5.21
CA MET A 1 24.83 0.81 -4.25
C MET A 1 23.54 0.95 -5.04
N PRO A 2 22.42 0.32 -4.64
CA PRO A 2 21.13 0.66 -5.25
C PRO A 2 20.92 2.16 -5.07
N THR A 3 20.54 2.85 -6.15
CA THR A 3 20.26 4.28 -6.11
C THR A 3 19.10 4.53 -5.16
N LYS A 4 19.03 5.76 -4.59
CA LYS A 4 17.94 6.21 -3.70
C LYS A 4 16.56 5.75 -4.19
N TYR A 5 16.32 5.86 -5.50
CA TYR A 5 15.08 5.50 -6.18
C TYR A 5 14.94 4.02 -6.59
N GLY A 6 16.03 3.24 -6.60
CA GLY A 6 16.00 1.85 -7.03
C GLY A 6 15.15 0.98 -6.11
N ARG A 7 15.26 1.19 -4.79
CA ARG A 7 14.45 0.48 -3.79
C ARG A 7 12.97 0.86 -3.87
N PHE A 8 12.67 2.15 -4.05
CA PHE A 8 11.31 2.62 -4.28
C PHE A 8 10.66 1.94 -5.50
N HIS A 9 11.37 1.91 -6.64
CA HIS A 9 10.86 1.27 -7.84
C HIS A 9 10.60 -0.23 -7.64
N GLU A 10 11.51 -0.95 -6.99
CA GLU A 10 11.34 -2.37 -6.71
C GLU A 10 10.07 -2.65 -5.89
N LEU A 11 9.90 -1.96 -4.76
CA LEU A 11 8.76 -2.16 -3.86
C LEU A 11 7.45 -1.73 -4.52
N LYS A 12 7.45 -0.61 -5.24
CA LYS A 12 6.29 -0.17 -6.00
C LYS A 12 5.91 -1.18 -7.08
N THR A 13 6.87 -1.71 -7.84
CA THR A 13 6.59 -2.74 -8.85
C THR A 13 5.98 -3.98 -8.23
N LYS A 14 6.54 -4.50 -7.13
CA LYS A 14 5.96 -5.63 -6.38
C LYS A 14 4.53 -5.35 -5.92
N ALA A 15 4.27 -4.15 -5.40
CA ALA A 15 2.92 -3.74 -5.01
C ALA A 15 1.93 -3.79 -6.18
N LEU A 16 2.36 -3.36 -7.37
CA LEU A 16 1.52 -3.38 -8.58
C LEU A 16 1.33 -4.80 -9.16
N GLU A 17 2.30 -5.69 -8.97
CA GLU A 17 2.19 -7.10 -9.38
C GLU A 17 1.05 -7.82 -8.65
N TYR A 18 0.71 -7.41 -7.42
CA TYR A 18 -0.46 -7.90 -6.69
C TYR A 18 -1.79 -7.27 -7.16
N LEU A 19 -1.78 -6.14 -7.87
CA LEU A 19 -2.97 -5.34 -8.20
C LEU A 19 -3.40 -5.46 -9.67
N GLN A 20 -3.30 -6.66 -10.25
CA GLN A 20 -3.63 -6.91 -11.65
C GLN A 20 -5.14 -6.83 -11.93
N ASP A 21 -5.96 -7.28 -10.98
CA ASP A 21 -7.41 -7.37 -11.16
C ASP A 21 -8.12 -6.04 -11.03
N LYS A 22 -9.13 -5.81 -11.90
CA LYS A 22 -9.94 -4.57 -11.88
C LYS A 22 -10.58 -4.32 -10.51
N TRP A 23 -11.00 -5.40 -9.85
CA TRP A 23 -11.63 -5.39 -8.52
C TRP A 23 -10.69 -6.12 -7.56
N PRO A 24 -9.82 -5.40 -6.86
CA PRO A 24 -8.82 -6.05 -6.04
C PRO A 24 -9.47 -6.67 -4.80
N THR A 25 -9.03 -7.86 -4.45
CA THR A 25 -9.38 -8.53 -3.20
C THR A 25 -8.73 -7.83 -2.01
N GLU A 26 -9.23 -8.13 -0.80
CA GLU A 26 -8.57 -7.67 0.43
C GLU A 26 -7.12 -8.15 0.50
N GLU A 27 -6.89 -9.41 0.18
CA GLU A 27 -5.57 -10.04 0.25
C GLU A 27 -4.56 -9.36 -0.69
N GLU A 28 -4.94 -9.09 -1.94
CA GLU A 28 -4.11 -8.37 -2.91
C GLU A 28 -3.75 -6.95 -2.43
N LEU A 29 -4.73 -6.22 -1.89
CA LEU A 29 -4.49 -4.90 -1.32
C LEU A 29 -3.59 -4.96 -0.09
N THR A 30 -3.76 -5.95 0.77
CA THR A 30 -2.93 -6.15 1.95
C THR A 30 -1.48 -6.42 1.56
N TYR A 31 -1.22 -7.29 0.57
CA TYR A 31 0.14 -7.52 0.08
C TYR A 31 0.73 -6.27 -0.57
N ALA A 32 -0.02 -5.56 -1.41
CA ALA A 32 0.45 -4.33 -2.02
C ALA A 32 0.81 -3.25 -0.99
N VAL A 33 -0.05 -3.03 0.01
CA VAL A 33 0.21 -2.05 1.08
C VAL A 33 1.40 -2.45 1.95
N ASN A 34 1.63 -3.74 2.18
CA ASN A 34 2.82 -4.21 2.88
C ASN A 34 4.12 -3.85 2.14
N GLU A 35 4.17 -4.02 0.82
CA GLU A 35 5.33 -3.61 0.02
C GLU A 35 5.57 -2.10 0.12
N ILE A 36 4.50 -1.29 0.03
CA ILE A 36 4.57 0.17 0.21
C ILE A 36 5.07 0.56 1.61
N ALA A 37 4.70 -0.19 2.65
CA ALA A 37 5.14 0.06 4.02
C ALA A 37 6.65 -0.13 4.25
N TYR A 38 7.35 -0.84 3.36
CA TYR A 38 8.81 -1.01 3.41
C TYR A 38 9.60 0.10 2.70
N ILE A 39 8.92 1.04 2.04
CA ILE A 39 9.56 2.21 1.45
C ILE A 39 9.97 3.16 2.58
N ASN A 40 11.21 3.62 2.57
CA ASN A 40 11.65 4.63 3.53
C ASN A 40 11.53 6.03 2.94
N GLN A 41 11.35 7.03 3.80
CA GLN A 41 11.38 8.45 3.40
C GLN A 41 12.66 8.82 2.64
N ASN A 42 13.79 8.20 3.01
CA ASN A 42 15.07 8.41 2.36
C ASN A 42 15.17 7.77 0.96
N ASP A 43 14.19 6.99 0.51
CA ASP A 43 14.19 6.35 -0.81
C ASP A 43 13.42 7.17 -1.87
N VAL A 44 12.72 8.23 -1.44
CA VAL A 44 11.77 8.98 -2.27
C VAL A 44 11.91 10.49 -2.12
N SER A 45 11.12 11.24 -2.89
CA SER A 45 10.93 12.69 -2.67
C SER A 45 9.99 12.94 -1.49
N GLU A 46 10.01 14.15 -0.92
CA GLU A 46 9.10 14.54 0.16
C GLU A 46 7.63 14.40 -0.25
N HIS A 47 7.26 14.87 -1.44
CA HIS A 47 5.91 14.75 -1.95
C HIS A 47 5.46 13.28 -2.10
N THR A 48 6.31 12.43 -2.68
CA THR A 48 6.04 10.99 -2.78
C THR A 48 5.92 10.33 -1.40
N TRP A 49 6.68 10.81 -0.41
CA TRP A 49 6.59 10.32 0.96
C TRP A 49 5.25 10.68 1.60
N GLU A 50 4.75 11.90 1.37
CA GLU A 50 3.41 12.31 1.81
C GLU A 50 2.32 11.40 1.23
N ASP A 51 2.40 11.08 -0.07
CA ASP A 51 1.46 10.17 -0.73
C ASP A 51 1.51 8.76 -0.12
N ILE A 52 2.71 8.25 0.18
CA ILE A 52 2.88 6.98 0.89
C ILE A 52 2.21 7.04 2.27
N GLN A 53 2.41 8.12 3.03
CA GLN A 53 1.78 8.28 4.34
C GLN A 53 0.24 8.31 4.24
N VAL A 54 -0.31 8.94 3.20
CA VAL A 54 -1.77 8.92 2.94
C VAL A 54 -2.27 7.48 2.76
N ILE A 55 -1.58 6.66 1.96
CA ILE A 55 -1.93 5.24 1.76
C ILE A 55 -1.88 4.48 3.09
N LEU A 56 -0.77 4.61 3.83
CA LEU A 56 -0.59 3.88 5.09
C LEU A 56 -1.60 4.29 6.16
N ASN A 57 -1.95 5.57 6.23
CA ASN A 57 -2.93 6.07 7.19
C ASN A 57 -4.35 5.57 6.89
N LYS A 58 -4.74 5.49 5.60
CA LYS A 58 -6.02 4.88 5.19
C LYS A 58 -6.10 3.40 5.61
N CYS A 59 -4.96 2.71 5.69
CA CYS A 59 -4.89 1.30 6.04
C CYS A 59 -4.58 1.04 7.54
N LYS A 60 -4.60 2.07 8.40
CA LYS A 60 -4.35 1.94 9.86
C LYS A 60 -5.53 2.43 10.70
N THR A 61 -6.75 2.28 10.19
CA THR A 61 -7.97 2.80 10.81
C THR A 61 -8.59 1.83 11.82
N HIS A 62 -8.30 0.54 11.70
CA HIS A 62 -8.85 -0.51 12.57
C HIS A 62 -7.73 -1.27 13.27
N LYS A 63 -8.02 -1.73 14.50
CA LYS A 63 -7.09 -2.57 15.27
C LYS A 63 -7.13 -4.00 14.74
N ALA A 64 -5.96 -4.62 14.70
CA ALA A 64 -5.81 -6.06 14.51
C ALA A 64 -6.55 -6.86 15.60
N ILE A 65 -7.20 -7.96 15.21
CA ILE A 65 -7.80 -8.95 16.10
C ILE A 65 -7.13 -10.32 15.90
N GLY A 66 -6.57 -10.89 16.97
CA GLY A 66 -5.88 -12.17 16.90
C GLY A 66 -4.58 -12.07 16.09
N ASP A 67 -4.40 -12.99 15.14
CA ASP A 67 -3.18 -13.09 14.31
C ASP A 67 -3.24 -12.23 13.03
N GLU A 68 -4.32 -11.48 12.80
CA GLU A 68 -4.43 -10.63 11.61
C GLU A 68 -3.59 -9.34 11.75
N GLY A 69 -2.98 -8.86 10.66
CA GLY A 69 -2.23 -7.60 10.65
C GLY A 69 -3.13 -6.36 10.60
N VAL A 70 -2.61 -5.20 11.04
CA VAL A 70 -3.35 -3.92 11.06
C VAL A 70 -3.88 -3.48 9.68
N PHE A 71 -3.10 -3.71 8.63
CA PHE A 71 -3.51 -3.40 7.25
C PHE A 71 -4.67 -4.29 6.82
N ARG A 72 -4.54 -5.60 7.06
CA ARG A 72 -5.59 -6.58 6.79
C ARG A 72 -6.91 -6.22 7.49
N ALA A 73 -6.84 -5.93 8.79
CA ALA A 73 -7.99 -5.56 9.60
C ALA A 73 -8.68 -4.30 9.06
N SER A 74 -7.90 -3.31 8.62
CA SER A 74 -8.43 -2.05 8.07
C SER A 74 -9.04 -2.24 6.69
N ILE A 75 -8.37 -2.97 5.79
CA ILE A 75 -8.83 -3.22 4.43
C ILE A 75 -10.08 -4.12 4.43
N ASN A 76 -10.20 -5.08 5.34
CA ASN A 76 -11.40 -5.90 5.53
C ASN A 76 -12.65 -5.08 5.89
N LYS A 77 -12.48 -3.87 6.43
CA LYS A 77 -13.58 -2.95 6.75
C LYS A 77 -13.88 -1.93 5.66
N MET A 78 -13.07 -1.90 4.59
CA MET A 78 -13.31 -1.03 3.44
C MET A 78 -14.45 -1.58 2.59
N THR A 79 -15.28 -0.67 2.11
CA THR A 79 -16.23 -0.93 1.03
C THR A 79 -15.50 -1.21 -0.28
N GLU A 80 -16.18 -1.83 -1.25
CA GLU A 80 -15.61 -2.08 -2.58
C GLU A 80 -15.14 -0.79 -3.27
N LYS A 81 -15.85 0.32 -3.06
CA LYS A 81 -15.43 1.63 -3.57
C LYS A 81 -14.10 2.07 -2.96
N GLU A 82 -13.97 1.97 -1.64
CA GLU A 82 -12.73 2.35 -0.94
C GLU A 82 -11.55 1.47 -1.33
N LYS A 83 -11.78 0.18 -1.60
CA LYS A 83 -10.77 -0.74 -2.13
C LYS A 83 -10.28 -0.33 -3.52
N ILE A 84 -11.19 0.06 -4.41
CA ILE A 84 -10.85 0.57 -5.74
C ILE A 84 -10.08 1.89 -5.64
N ASP A 85 -10.54 2.81 -4.79
CA ASP A 85 -9.89 4.09 -4.57
C ASP A 85 -8.48 3.90 -3.98
N LEU A 86 -8.29 2.93 -3.07
CA LEU A 86 -6.98 2.55 -2.53
C LEU A 86 -6.06 1.99 -3.63
N LYS A 87 -6.55 1.06 -4.46
CA LYS A 87 -5.79 0.55 -5.61
C LYS A 87 -5.34 1.67 -6.54
N GLN A 88 -6.24 2.60 -6.88
CA GLN A 88 -5.91 3.73 -7.75
C GLN A 88 -4.82 4.60 -7.11
N THR A 89 -4.94 4.88 -5.81
CA THR A 89 -3.94 5.65 -5.06
C THR A 89 -2.56 4.97 -5.12
N ILE A 90 -2.49 3.64 -4.93
CA ILE A 90 -1.22 2.88 -5.04
C ILE A 90 -0.68 2.91 -6.48
N THR A 91 -1.56 2.83 -7.48
CA THR A 91 -1.20 2.83 -8.90
C THR A 91 -0.58 4.16 -9.34
N PHE A 92 -1.06 5.27 -8.77
CA PHE A 92 -0.62 6.64 -9.08
C PHE A 92 0.40 7.22 -8.11
N LEU A 93 0.94 6.39 -7.20
CA LEU A 93 2.20 6.69 -6.52
C LEU A 93 3.32 6.90 -7.55
#